data_AF-H8MML3-F1
#
_entry.id   AF-H8MML3-F1
#
_cell.length_a   1.000
_cell.length_b   1.000
_cell.length_c   1.000
_cell.angle_alpha   90.00
_cell.angle_beta   90.00
_cell.angle_gamma   90.00
#
_symmetry.space_group_name_H-M   'P 1'
#
loop_
_entity.id
_entity.type
_entity.pdbx_description
1 polymer ?
#
loop_
_entity_poly.entity_id
_entity_poly.type
_entity_poly.pdbx_seq_one_letter_code
_entity_poly.pdbx_strand_id
1 'polypeptide(L)'
;MGRSLNANTMADPHQDPAGDPRERVLALLKQHGWNATSFQVLQPGFEYWFAPEGDGCIAYVDTGGAWVAGGGPIAAQERVHDVVESFHQAARSAGKRVSFFATESRFSRLVPFEELPIGEQPVWDPAKWDAVVKGSRSLREQLRRARSHGVRVREVPAEVMETEGHPLRAAVEVLAEHWLASRRMATMGFLVGLAPGAFARERRAFVAEVEGRVVGFLSVTPVYARDGWFLQDLLREPTAPNGTAETLVDAAMRAAALNGRQYVTLGLAPLAGPVRPWLRFARSAGRPLFDFEGLRSFKAKFRPDAWVTLYLSHPKDEPAPWAIYDALRAFARGSLLKFGLVTLLRRPRLFVRALTALLVPWTVLLALPMSAHWFPSPWVQHGWVVFDVGLIAGLLLLLRRWRDGLATLLGRLTTADACLTLVQALAFNAARARGPWDWSIIIASVLAPATASAMLLRSRDLRVPEP
;
A
#
# COMPACT_ATOMS: atom_id res chain seq x y z
N MET A 1 28.51 -5.40 55.20
CA MET A 1 29.72 -5.93 54.53
C MET A 1 29.35 -6.32 53.10
N GLY A 2 30.09 -5.82 52.11
CA GLY A 2 30.11 -6.38 50.74
C GLY A 2 29.34 -5.66 49.64
N ARG A 3 29.99 -4.65 49.03
CA ARG A 3 29.68 -4.12 47.68
C ARG A 3 30.01 -5.16 46.59
N SER A 4 29.26 -5.15 45.49
CA SER A 4 29.72 -5.50 44.13
C SER A 4 28.81 -4.76 43.13
N LEU A 5 29.18 -3.55 42.68
CA LEU A 5 29.94 -3.22 41.47
C LEU A 5 29.11 -3.30 40.18
N ASN A 6 28.62 -2.11 39.81
CA ASN A 6 28.25 -1.58 38.50
C ASN A 6 28.69 -2.41 37.28
N ALA A 7 27.70 -2.89 36.52
CA ALA A 7 27.85 -3.11 35.08
C ALA A 7 27.47 -1.81 34.37
N ASN A 8 28.49 -1.19 33.80
CA ASN A 8 28.47 0.05 33.06
C ASN A 8 27.67 -0.16 31.76
N THR A 9 26.43 0.33 31.71
CA THR A 9 25.70 0.54 30.45
C THR A 9 26.53 1.51 29.62
N MET A 10 27.17 1.04 28.56
CA MET A 10 27.77 1.94 27.57
C MET A 10 26.63 2.78 26.99
N ALA A 11 26.55 4.03 27.45
CA ALA A 11 25.73 5.05 26.83
C ALA A 11 26.26 5.27 25.41
N ASP A 12 25.36 5.15 24.43
CA ASP A 12 25.59 5.52 23.05
C ASP A 12 25.90 7.03 22.97
N PRO A 13 27.06 7.44 22.46
CA PRO A 13 27.47 8.85 22.44
C PRO A 13 26.76 9.71 21.38
N HIS A 14 25.74 9.20 20.68
CA HIS A 14 25.02 9.92 19.62
C HIS A 14 23.54 10.26 19.91
N GLN A 15 23.08 10.15 21.16
CA GLN A 15 21.82 10.79 21.56
C GLN A 15 22.03 12.29 21.75
N ASP A 16 21.94 13.04 20.66
CA ASP A 16 21.71 14.48 20.70
C ASP A 16 20.41 14.74 21.51
N PRO A 17 20.45 15.46 22.64
CA PRO A 17 19.28 15.64 23.48
C PRO A 17 18.34 16.69 22.85
N ALA A 18 17.07 16.32 22.66
CA ALA A 18 15.89 17.21 22.59
C ALA A 18 15.37 17.79 21.24
N GLY A 19 15.46 17.07 20.11
CA GLY A 19 14.76 17.43 18.85
C GLY A 19 14.01 16.27 18.19
N ASP A 20 12.92 16.55 17.46
CA ASP A 20 12.26 15.55 16.59
C ASP A 20 13.27 15.14 15.49
N PRO A 21 13.70 13.86 15.38
CA PRO A 21 14.67 13.43 14.38
C PRO A 21 14.24 13.77 12.95
N ARG A 22 12.94 13.94 12.70
CA ARG A 22 12.41 14.37 11.41
C ARG A 22 12.82 15.78 11.02
N GLU A 23 13.05 16.69 11.98
CA GLU A 23 13.56 18.03 11.70
C GLU A 23 15.01 17.98 11.20
N ARG A 24 15.83 17.11 11.79
CA ARG A 24 17.20 16.85 11.30
C ARG A 24 17.19 16.27 9.88
N VAL A 25 16.28 15.34 9.61
CA VAL A 25 16.09 14.77 8.26
C VAL A 25 15.61 15.84 7.29
N LEU A 26 14.69 16.72 7.70
CA LEU A 26 14.21 17.83 6.88
C LEU A 26 15.35 18.80 6.51
N ALA A 27 16.26 19.09 7.45
CA ALA A 27 17.43 19.91 7.17
C ALA A 27 18.34 19.27 6.10
N LEU A 28 18.60 17.96 6.20
CA LEU A 28 19.35 17.22 5.19
C LEU A 28 18.60 17.15 3.85
N LEU A 29 17.27 16.97 3.86
CA LEU A 29 16.44 16.96 2.66
C LEU A 29 16.52 18.30 1.91
N LYS A 30 16.49 19.43 2.61
CA LYS A 30 16.63 20.76 2.00
C LYS A 30 17.94 20.92 1.22
N GLN A 31 18.99 20.23 1.63
CA GLN A 31 20.30 20.29 0.98
C GLN A 31 20.50 19.20 -0.09
N HIS A 32 19.98 17.99 0.14
CA HIS A 32 20.37 16.79 -0.59
C HIS A 32 19.21 15.93 -1.12
N GLY A 33 17.96 16.29 -0.83
CA GLY A 33 16.76 15.51 -1.19
C GLY A 33 16.52 15.45 -2.70
N TRP A 34 17.01 14.39 -3.36
CA TRP A 34 16.93 14.22 -4.82
C TRP A 34 15.74 13.38 -5.29
N ASN A 35 15.45 12.25 -4.64
CA ASN A 35 14.37 11.37 -5.07
C ASN A 35 13.02 12.05 -4.85
N ALA A 36 12.04 11.82 -5.74
CA ALA A 36 10.68 12.32 -5.57
C ALA A 36 10.03 11.83 -4.27
N THR A 37 10.41 10.63 -3.82
CA THR A 37 9.94 10.00 -2.58
C THR A 37 10.64 10.53 -1.32
N SER A 38 11.71 11.33 -1.45
CA SER A 38 12.59 11.70 -0.33
C SER A 38 11.86 12.46 0.77
N PHE A 39 10.94 13.37 0.44
CA PHE A 39 10.14 14.08 1.44
C PHE A 39 9.15 13.16 2.17
N GLN A 40 8.69 12.08 1.53
CA GLN A 40 7.70 11.18 2.11
C GLN A 40 8.23 10.40 3.32
N VAL A 41 9.55 10.31 3.47
CA VAL A 41 10.16 9.61 4.59
C VAL A 41 9.90 10.31 5.93
N LEU A 42 9.54 11.60 5.91
CA LEU A 42 9.12 12.36 7.10
C LEU A 42 7.75 11.95 7.64
N GLN A 43 7.01 11.10 6.90
CA GLN A 43 5.75 10.55 7.38
C GLN A 43 5.98 9.55 8.52
N PRO A 44 4.97 9.32 9.38
CA PRO A 44 5.08 8.32 10.45
C PRO A 44 5.40 6.92 9.92
N GLY A 45 6.26 6.21 10.67
CA GLY A 45 6.60 4.82 10.42
C GLY A 45 8.00 4.59 9.83
N PHE A 46 8.78 5.64 9.60
CA PHE A 46 10.20 5.52 9.26
C PHE A 46 11.08 5.65 10.51
N GLU A 47 12.12 4.83 10.54
CA GLU A 47 13.30 5.00 11.36
C GLU A 47 14.40 5.68 10.55
N TYR A 48 15.37 6.31 11.23
CA TYR A 48 16.43 7.07 10.60
C TYR A 48 17.78 6.56 11.08
N TRP A 49 18.59 6.11 10.13
CA TRP A 49 20.00 5.86 10.37
C TRP A 49 20.78 7.08 9.89
N PHE A 50 21.54 7.71 10.79
CA PHE A 50 22.39 8.85 10.47
C PHE A 50 23.83 8.37 10.32
N ALA A 51 24.52 8.89 9.30
CA ALA A 51 25.94 8.68 9.15
C ALA A 51 26.70 9.19 10.40
N PRO A 52 27.76 8.51 10.85
CA PRO A 52 28.56 8.93 12.00
C PRO A 52 29.06 10.39 11.91
N GLU A 53 29.38 10.84 10.70
CA GLU A 53 29.85 12.20 10.41
C GLU A 53 28.71 13.23 10.39
N GLY A 54 27.47 12.78 10.49
CA GLY A 54 26.27 13.62 10.61
C GLY A 54 25.79 14.26 9.31
N ASP A 55 26.46 14.02 8.19
CA ASP A 55 26.24 14.59 6.86
C ASP A 55 25.36 13.73 5.93
N GLY A 56 24.84 12.61 6.44
CA GLY A 56 24.03 11.67 5.69
C GLY A 56 22.94 11.02 6.52
N CYS A 57 21.82 10.69 5.88
CA CYS A 57 20.73 9.95 6.49
C CYS A 57 20.13 8.94 5.51
N ILE A 58 19.76 7.77 6.03
CA ILE A 58 18.92 6.80 5.34
C ILE A 58 17.67 6.58 6.18
N ALA A 59 16.51 6.89 5.61
CA ALA A 59 15.23 6.64 6.23
C ALA A 59 14.69 5.29 5.77
N TYR A 60 14.41 4.40 6.72
CA TYR A 60 14.05 3.01 6.45
C TYR A 60 12.91 2.52 7.34
N VAL A 61 12.36 1.35 7.01
CA VAL A 61 11.43 0.60 7.85
C VAL A 61 12.08 -0.73 8.22
N ASP A 62 12.08 -1.09 9.50
CA ASP A 62 12.46 -2.45 9.93
C ASP A 62 11.27 -3.42 9.76
N THR A 63 11.47 -4.43 8.92
CA THR A 63 10.47 -5.47 8.62
C THR A 63 10.60 -6.72 9.50
N GLY A 64 11.50 -6.66 10.49
CA GLY A 64 11.98 -7.79 11.30
C GLY A 64 13.18 -8.48 10.67
N GLY A 65 13.15 -8.75 9.36
CA GLY A 65 14.23 -9.45 8.65
C GLY A 65 15.10 -8.57 7.75
N ALA A 66 14.69 -7.33 7.52
CA ALA A 66 15.37 -6.40 6.62
C ALA A 66 15.08 -4.94 6.98
N TRP A 67 16.02 -4.07 6.68
CA TRP A 67 15.84 -2.62 6.64
C TRP A 67 15.56 -2.18 5.20
N VAL A 68 14.35 -1.66 4.98
CA VAL A 68 13.88 -1.24 3.66
C VAL A 68 13.85 0.28 3.60
N ALA A 69 14.79 0.87 2.87
CA ALA A 69 14.93 2.31 2.71
C ALA A 69 13.93 2.87 1.69
N GLY A 70 13.37 4.05 1.99
CA GLY A 70 12.46 4.78 1.10
C GLY A 70 13.18 5.81 0.23
N GLY A 71 13.45 5.48 -1.03
CA GLY A 71 14.30 6.29 -1.91
C GLY A 71 15.79 5.97 -1.75
N GLY A 72 16.65 6.85 -2.25
CA GLY A 72 18.10 6.80 -2.00
C GLY A 72 18.50 7.50 -0.70
N PRO A 73 19.80 7.45 -0.33
CA PRO A 73 20.33 8.19 0.82
C PRO A 73 20.17 9.69 0.65
N ILE A 74 19.95 10.38 1.77
CA ILE A 74 19.88 11.84 1.86
C ILE A 74 21.27 12.32 2.30
N ALA A 75 22.16 12.51 1.33
CA ALA A 75 23.54 12.92 1.54
C ALA A 75 24.08 13.63 0.29
N ALA A 76 25.19 14.37 0.44
CA ALA A 76 25.94 14.89 -0.70
C ALA A 76 26.32 13.76 -1.68
N GLN A 77 26.39 14.07 -2.99
CA GLN A 77 26.60 13.05 -4.02
C GLN A 77 27.86 12.22 -3.78
N GLU A 78 28.91 12.89 -3.32
CA GLU A 78 30.24 12.34 -3.07
C GLU A 78 30.24 11.39 -1.87
N ARG A 79 29.26 11.53 -0.97
CA ARG A 79 29.11 10.76 0.26
C ARG A 79 28.12 9.60 0.13
N VAL A 80 27.33 9.55 -0.95
CA VAL A 80 26.31 8.52 -1.19
C VAL A 80 26.87 7.10 -1.02
N HIS A 81 28.04 6.82 -1.59
CA HIS A 81 28.68 5.50 -1.50
C HIS A 81 28.98 5.12 -0.05
N ASP A 82 29.70 5.98 0.67
CA ASP A 82 30.17 5.69 2.04
C ASP A 82 29.00 5.58 3.03
N VAL A 83 27.97 6.42 2.86
CA VAL A 83 26.75 6.40 3.68
C VAL A 83 25.99 5.08 3.47
N VAL A 84 25.86 4.61 2.23
CA VAL A 84 25.17 3.35 1.93
C VAL A 84 25.97 2.15 2.43
N GLU A 85 27.29 2.15 2.25
CA GLU A 85 28.14 1.06 2.73
C GLU A 85 28.12 0.96 4.26
N SER A 86 28.23 2.09 4.96
CA SER A 86 28.15 2.12 6.42
C SER A 86 26.79 1.67 6.95
N PHE A 87 25.70 2.07 6.29
CA PHE A 87 24.35 1.58 6.61
C PHE A 87 24.20 0.09 6.36
N HIS A 88 24.75 -0.42 5.25
CA HIS A 88 24.75 -1.84 4.92
C HIS A 88 25.49 -2.67 5.95
N GLN A 89 26.65 -2.20 6.42
CA GLN A 89 27.42 -2.84 7.50
C GLN A 89 26.66 -2.82 8.83
N ALA A 90 26.00 -1.70 9.18
CA ALA A 90 25.16 -1.61 10.36
C ALA A 90 23.99 -2.60 10.32
N ALA A 91 23.30 -2.69 9.18
CA ALA A 91 22.20 -3.62 8.97
C ALA A 91 22.65 -5.08 9.09
N ARG A 92 23.77 -5.44 8.45
CA ARG A 92 24.35 -6.79 8.55
C ARG A 92 24.73 -7.15 9.98
N SER A 93 25.31 -6.21 10.72
CA SER A 93 25.66 -6.41 12.14
C SER A 93 24.42 -6.66 13.00
N ALA A 94 23.27 -6.11 12.62
CA ALA A 94 21.97 -6.36 13.23
C ALA A 94 21.25 -7.62 12.67
N GLY A 95 21.90 -8.40 11.79
CA GLY A 95 21.31 -9.58 11.14
C GLY A 95 20.19 -9.24 10.14
N LYS A 96 20.24 -8.04 9.54
CA LYS A 96 19.22 -7.52 8.62
C LYS A 96 19.75 -7.49 7.19
N ARG A 97 18.86 -7.83 6.24
CA ARG A 97 19.05 -7.54 4.82
C ARG A 97 18.80 -6.06 4.51
N VAL A 98 19.25 -5.58 3.36
CA VAL A 98 19.08 -4.19 2.93
C VAL A 98 18.46 -4.09 1.55
N SER A 99 17.48 -3.20 1.40
CA SER A 99 17.02 -2.79 0.08
C SER A 99 16.57 -1.33 0.05
N PHE A 100 16.70 -0.69 -1.11
CA PHE A 100 16.30 0.70 -1.35
C PHE A 100 15.18 0.72 -2.39
N PHE A 101 13.98 1.11 -1.97
CA PHE A 101 12.80 1.15 -2.83
C PHE A 101 12.67 2.51 -3.53
N ALA A 102 12.32 2.51 -4.82
CA ALA A 102 12.13 3.72 -5.63
C ALA A 102 13.40 4.59 -5.79
N THR A 103 14.53 3.92 -6.01
CA THR A 103 15.77 4.55 -6.47
C THR A 103 15.72 4.86 -7.96
N GLU A 104 16.57 5.77 -8.43
CA GLU A 104 16.77 6.10 -9.85
C GLU A 104 18.16 5.62 -10.28
N SER A 105 18.43 5.52 -11.59
CA SER A 105 19.71 5.03 -12.16
C SER A 105 20.97 5.80 -11.74
N ARG A 106 20.82 6.96 -11.06
CA ARG A 106 21.94 7.65 -10.41
C ARG A 106 22.49 6.84 -9.23
N PHE A 107 21.64 6.06 -8.56
CA PHE A 107 22.00 5.27 -7.39
C PHE A 107 23.00 4.16 -7.75
N SER A 108 22.69 3.29 -8.71
CA SER A 108 23.61 2.23 -9.15
C SER A 108 24.92 2.73 -9.77
N ARG A 109 24.96 3.97 -10.25
CA ARG A 109 26.20 4.60 -10.72
C ARG A 109 27.14 4.97 -9.59
N LEU A 110 26.61 5.22 -8.40
CA LEU A 110 27.36 5.62 -7.21
C LEU A 110 27.59 4.45 -6.25
N VAL A 111 26.73 3.44 -6.29
CA VAL A 111 26.72 2.31 -5.36
C VAL A 111 26.65 1.01 -6.15
N PRO A 112 27.51 0.00 -5.89
CA PRO A 112 27.57 -1.24 -6.67
C PRO A 112 26.44 -2.23 -6.34
N PHE A 113 25.18 -1.77 -6.33
CA PHE A 113 23.97 -2.56 -6.07
C PHE A 113 23.35 -3.06 -7.38
N GLU A 114 22.60 -4.16 -7.30
CA GLU A 114 21.74 -4.59 -8.41
C GLU A 114 20.43 -3.80 -8.42
N GLU A 115 19.96 -3.50 -9.62
CA GLU A 115 18.72 -2.75 -9.84
C GLU A 115 17.64 -3.64 -10.45
N LEU A 116 16.50 -3.75 -9.76
CA LEU A 116 15.30 -4.38 -10.29
C LEU A 116 14.27 -3.31 -10.67
N PRO A 117 13.91 -3.13 -11.96
CA PRO A 117 12.87 -2.19 -12.34
C PRO A 117 11.52 -2.51 -11.68
N ILE A 118 10.94 -1.54 -10.98
CA ILE A 118 9.64 -1.67 -10.29
C ILE A 118 8.54 -0.80 -10.88
N GLY A 119 8.88 0.09 -11.81
CA GLY A 119 7.92 0.92 -12.54
C GLY A 119 8.58 2.17 -13.11
N GLU A 120 7.74 3.12 -13.49
CA GLU A 120 8.20 4.40 -14.04
C GLU A 120 7.46 5.55 -13.36
N GLN A 121 8.09 6.70 -13.22
CA GLN A 121 7.43 7.94 -12.86
C GLN A 121 7.44 8.91 -14.05
N PRO A 122 6.32 9.60 -14.32
CA PRO A 122 6.28 10.65 -15.33
C PRO A 122 6.93 11.92 -14.77
N VAL A 123 7.61 12.67 -15.64
CA VAL A 123 8.27 13.93 -15.26
C VAL A 123 7.90 15.05 -16.22
N TRP A 124 7.80 16.27 -15.69
CA TRP A 124 7.45 17.47 -16.45
C TRP A 124 8.38 18.62 -16.10
N ASP A 125 8.68 19.43 -17.10
CA ASP A 125 9.03 20.84 -16.95
C ASP A 125 7.72 21.66 -16.93
N PRO A 126 7.32 22.24 -15.78
CA PRO A 126 6.05 22.94 -15.67
C PRO A 126 6.00 24.22 -16.52
N ALA A 127 7.13 24.79 -16.95
CA ALA A 127 7.13 25.93 -17.88
C ALA A 127 6.48 25.60 -19.23
N LYS A 128 6.44 24.31 -19.61
CA LYS A 128 5.80 23.82 -20.84
C LYS A 128 4.33 23.44 -20.64
N TRP A 129 3.79 23.57 -19.42
CA TRP A 129 2.46 23.07 -19.08
C TRP A 129 1.34 23.67 -19.94
N ASP A 130 1.42 24.97 -20.27
CA ASP A 130 0.42 25.60 -21.13
C ASP A 130 0.39 25.00 -22.54
N ALA A 131 1.55 24.62 -23.09
CA ALA A 131 1.63 23.92 -24.36
C ALA A 131 1.03 22.50 -24.26
N VAL A 132 1.25 21.79 -23.15
CA VAL A 132 0.65 20.47 -22.88
C VAL A 132 -0.88 20.56 -22.88
N VAL A 133 -1.46 21.53 -22.15
CA VAL A 133 -2.91 21.73 -22.09
C VAL A 133 -3.47 22.13 -23.47
N LYS A 134 -2.82 23.06 -24.18
CA LYS A 134 -3.20 23.45 -25.55
C LYS A 134 -3.05 22.31 -26.56
N GLY A 135 -2.12 21.38 -26.35
CA GLY A 135 -1.92 20.22 -27.20
C GLY A 135 -2.89 19.06 -26.94
N SER A 136 -3.53 18.99 -25.77
CA SER A 136 -4.40 17.87 -25.38
C SER A 136 -5.88 18.24 -25.38
N ARG A 137 -6.61 17.88 -26.45
CA ARG A 137 -8.07 18.08 -26.53
C ARG A 137 -8.79 17.42 -25.36
N SER A 138 -8.44 16.18 -25.05
CA SER A 138 -9.05 15.43 -23.93
C SER A 138 -8.87 16.15 -22.60
N LEU A 139 -7.67 16.66 -22.31
CA LEU A 139 -7.42 17.40 -21.08
C LEU A 139 -8.24 18.70 -21.02
N ARG A 140 -8.28 19.48 -22.10
CA ARG A 140 -9.11 20.70 -22.15
C ARG A 140 -10.59 20.41 -21.91
N GLU A 141 -11.09 19.32 -22.46
CA GLU A 141 -12.48 18.90 -22.24
C GLU A 141 -12.76 18.52 -20.78
N GLN A 142 -11.84 17.82 -20.12
CA GLN A 142 -11.97 17.53 -18.69
C GLN A 142 -11.97 18.80 -17.84
N LEU A 143 -11.05 19.74 -18.11
CA LEU A 143 -10.99 21.03 -17.40
C LEU A 143 -12.26 21.87 -17.63
N ARG A 144 -12.76 21.91 -18.88
CA ARG A 144 -14.00 22.61 -19.24
C ARG A 144 -15.20 21.98 -18.53
N ARG A 145 -15.32 20.65 -18.54
CA ARG A 145 -16.39 19.91 -17.90
C ARG A 145 -16.40 20.12 -16.38
N ALA A 146 -15.25 20.05 -15.71
CA ALA A 146 -15.18 20.32 -14.28
C ALA A 146 -15.68 21.73 -13.95
N ARG A 147 -15.22 22.74 -14.69
CA ARG A 147 -15.68 24.13 -14.53
C ARG A 147 -17.18 24.30 -14.79
N SER A 148 -17.72 23.66 -15.83
CA SER A 148 -19.16 23.76 -16.14
C SER A 148 -20.04 23.12 -15.06
N HIS A 149 -19.50 22.18 -14.28
CA HIS A 149 -20.17 21.55 -13.14
C HIS A 149 -19.78 22.22 -11.81
N GLY A 150 -19.26 23.45 -11.84
CA GLY A 150 -19.03 24.27 -10.65
C GLY A 150 -17.78 23.93 -9.85
N VAL A 151 -16.89 23.05 -10.33
CA VAL A 151 -15.63 22.74 -9.63
C VAL A 151 -14.74 23.97 -9.62
N ARG A 152 -14.39 24.44 -8.42
CA ARG A 152 -13.39 25.49 -8.20
C ARG A 152 -12.20 24.92 -7.47
N VAL A 153 -10.99 25.22 -7.93
CA VAL A 153 -9.75 24.82 -7.26
C VAL A 153 -9.03 26.06 -6.76
N ARG A 154 -8.51 25.99 -5.54
CA ARG A 154 -7.67 27.03 -4.94
C ARG A 154 -6.55 26.41 -4.12
N GLU A 155 -5.45 27.14 -4.00
CA GLU A 155 -4.40 26.83 -3.04
C GLU A 155 -4.88 27.19 -1.62
N VAL A 156 -4.45 26.41 -0.64
CA VAL A 156 -4.77 26.56 0.78
C VAL A 156 -3.51 27.02 1.51
N PRO A 157 -3.59 28.07 2.35
CA PRO A 157 -2.47 28.49 3.19
C PRO A 157 -1.98 27.35 4.09
N ALA A 158 -0.67 27.26 4.32
CA ALA A 158 -0.08 26.18 5.11
C ALA A 158 -0.61 26.17 6.55
N GLU A 159 -0.89 27.34 7.12
CA GLU A 159 -1.40 27.53 8.47
C GLU A 159 -2.75 26.83 8.67
N VAL A 160 -3.58 26.81 7.62
CA VAL A 160 -4.88 26.12 7.64
C VAL A 160 -4.69 24.60 7.75
N MET A 161 -3.68 24.05 7.08
CA MET A 161 -3.37 22.61 7.13
C MET A 161 -2.58 22.22 8.38
N GLU A 162 -1.80 23.15 8.95
CA GLU A 162 -1.05 22.97 10.20
C GLU A 162 -1.98 22.97 11.42
N THR A 163 -3.01 23.82 11.42
CA THR A 163 -3.92 24.00 12.56
C THR A 163 -4.84 22.78 12.74
N GLU A 164 -4.63 22.01 13.81
CA GLU A 164 -5.52 20.92 14.21
C GLU A 164 -6.93 21.45 14.51
N GLY A 165 -7.95 20.73 14.07
CA GLY A 165 -9.35 21.12 14.25
C GLY A 165 -9.86 22.23 13.32
N HIS A 166 -9.02 22.81 12.44
CA HIS A 166 -9.51 23.76 11.45
C HIS A 166 -10.57 23.11 10.54
N PRO A 167 -11.75 23.73 10.30
CA PRO A 167 -12.85 23.09 9.56
C PRO A 167 -12.46 22.56 8.17
N LEU A 168 -11.63 23.31 7.44
CA LEU A 168 -11.13 22.88 6.13
C LEU A 168 -10.19 21.66 6.23
N ARG A 169 -9.31 21.61 7.23
CA ARG A 169 -8.42 20.47 7.46
C ARG A 169 -9.25 19.24 7.82
N ALA A 170 -10.23 19.38 8.71
CA ALA A 170 -11.15 18.31 9.06
C ALA A 170 -11.92 17.78 7.83
N ALA A 171 -12.38 18.67 6.94
CA ALA A 171 -13.02 18.25 5.69
C ALA A 171 -12.08 17.46 4.76
N VAL A 172 -10.80 17.83 4.70
CA VAL A 172 -9.76 17.09 3.95
C VAL A 172 -9.46 15.73 4.60
N GLU A 173 -9.42 15.66 5.93
CA GLU A 173 -9.24 14.40 6.66
C GLU A 173 -10.42 13.45 6.42
N VAL A 174 -11.66 13.93 6.47
CA VAL A 174 -12.86 13.16 6.09
C VAL A 174 -12.79 12.67 4.64
N LEU A 175 -12.39 13.53 3.71
CA LEU A 175 -12.17 13.14 2.31
C LEU A 175 -11.11 12.02 2.21
N ALA A 176 -10.01 12.12 2.97
CA ALA A 176 -8.96 11.11 2.98
C ALA A 176 -9.46 9.78 3.55
N GLU A 177 -10.29 9.81 4.60
CA GLU A 177 -10.93 8.62 5.17
C GLU A 177 -11.89 7.96 4.18
N HIS A 178 -12.77 8.72 3.53
CA HIS A 178 -13.66 8.22 2.48
C HIS A 178 -12.86 7.61 1.33
N TRP A 179 -11.81 8.29 0.88
CA TRP A 179 -10.93 7.79 -0.16
C TRP A 179 -10.25 6.49 0.24
N LEU A 180 -9.75 6.37 1.48
CA LEU A 180 -9.13 5.14 2.01
C LEU A 180 -10.13 4.01 2.18
N ALA A 181 -11.36 4.33 2.59
CA ALA A 181 -12.47 3.38 2.64
C ALA A 181 -12.80 2.89 1.22
N SER A 182 -12.78 3.76 0.21
CA SER A 182 -13.01 3.39 -1.19
C SER A 182 -11.97 2.42 -1.79
N ARG A 183 -10.79 2.31 -1.15
CA ARG A 183 -9.70 1.46 -1.64
C ARG A 183 -9.99 -0.03 -1.39
N ARG A 184 -9.71 -0.82 -2.42
CA ARG A 184 -10.00 -2.26 -2.51
C ARG A 184 -9.02 -3.14 -1.72
N MET A 185 -7.89 -2.59 -1.29
CA MET A 185 -6.87 -3.28 -0.51
C MET A 185 -6.84 -2.74 0.92
N ALA A 186 -6.25 -3.50 1.83
CA ALA A 186 -5.89 -2.97 3.13
C ALA A 186 -4.99 -1.73 2.96
N THR A 187 -5.10 -0.80 3.91
CA THR A 187 -4.28 0.41 3.91
C THR A 187 -2.80 0.03 3.92
N MET A 188 -2.08 0.49 2.89
CA MET A 188 -0.64 0.28 2.78
C MET A 188 0.10 1.35 3.61
N GLY A 189 1.23 0.97 4.18
CA GLY A 189 2.24 1.90 4.68
C GLY A 189 3.37 2.09 3.68
N PHE A 190 4.45 2.73 4.14
CA PHE A 190 5.69 2.89 3.37
C PHE A 190 5.51 3.68 2.07
N LEU A 191 5.86 4.97 2.08
CA LEU A 191 5.78 5.89 0.92
C LEU A 191 4.38 6.08 0.29
N VAL A 192 3.32 5.59 0.92
CA VAL A 192 1.92 5.75 0.45
C VAL A 192 0.96 6.18 1.55
N GLY A 193 1.50 6.59 2.70
CA GLY A 193 0.71 7.13 3.81
C GLY A 193 0.11 8.49 3.46
N LEU A 194 -1.10 8.76 3.95
CA LEU A 194 -1.71 10.09 3.91
C LEU A 194 -1.44 10.78 5.25
N ALA A 195 -0.87 11.98 5.21
CA ALA A 195 -0.68 12.82 6.39
C ALA A 195 -0.79 14.29 5.99
N PRO A 196 -2.00 14.78 5.65
CA PRO A 196 -2.18 16.10 5.03
C PRO A 196 -1.64 17.29 5.83
N GLY A 197 -1.62 17.19 7.17
CA GLY A 197 -1.09 18.23 8.06
C GLY A 197 0.38 18.08 8.45
N ALA A 198 1.03 16.95 8.16
CA ALA A 198 2.42 16.73 8.57
C ALA A 198 3.38 17.58 7.73
N PHE A 199 4.20 18.40 8.39
CA PHE A 199 5.09 19.36 7.73
C PHE A 199 4.34 20.29 6.75
N ALA A 200 3.15 20.75 7.14
CA ALA A 200 2.28 21.57 6.29
C ALA A 200 2.98 22.81 5.70
N ARG A 201 3.88 23.44 6.46
CA ARG A 201 4.67 24.62 6.02
C ARG A 201 5.64 24.34 4.88
N GLU A 202 6.08 23.10 4.72
CA GLU A 202 6.95 22.67 3.63
C GLU A 202 6.14 22.20 2.41
N ARG A 203 4.83 21.98 2.60
CA ARG A 203 3.91 21.46 1.58
C ARG A 203 3.13 22.60 0.93
N ARG A 204 2.58 22.30 -0.24
CA ARG A 204 1.45 23.06 -0.80
C ARG A 204 0.21 22.20 -0.83
N ALA A 205 -0.94 22.82 -0.64
CA ALA A 205 -2.22 22.13 -0.58
C ALA A 205 -3.20 22.80 -1.53
N PHE A 206 -3.90 22.01 -2.34
CA PHE A 206 -4.94 22.47 -3.24
C PHE A 206 -6.23 21.74 -2.91
N VAL A 207 -7.34 22.47 -2.79
CA VAL A 207 -8.67 21.90 -2.59
C VAL A 207 -9.53 22.17 -3.81
N ALA A 208 -10.34 21.17 -4.17
CA ALA A 208 -11.41 21.30 -5.15
C ALA A 208 -12.74 21.36 -4.41
N GLU A 209 -13.52 22.40 -4.68
CA GLU A 209 -14.79 22.68 -4.03
C GLU A 209 -15.93 22.75 -5.05
N VAL A 210 -17.10 22.22 -4.67
CA VAL A 210 -18.38 22.39 -5.38
C VAL A 210 -19.40 22.86 -4.36
N GLU A 211 -20.04 24.01 -4.61
CA GLU A 211 -21.01 24.62 -3.68
C GLU A 211 -20.47 24.77 -2.24
N GLY A 212 -19.17 25.09 -2.10
CA GLY A 212 -18.50 25.25 -0.81
C GLY A 212 -18.12 23.94 -0.10
N ARG A 213 -18.42 22.77 -0.67
CA ARG A 213 -18.01 21.47 -0.13
C ARG A 213 -16.73 20.99 -0.79
N VAL A 214 -15.78 20.49 0.00
CA VAL A 214 -14.55 19.85 -0.49
C VAL A 214 -14.91 18.53 -1.18
N VAL A 215 -14.55 18.41 -2.46
CA VAL A 215 -14.77 17.20 -3.28
C VAL A 215 -13.47 16.61 -3.83
N GLY A 216 -12.34 17.28 -3.61
CA GLY A 216 -11.02 16.81 -3.99
C GLY A 216 -9.91 17.57 -3.28
N PHE A 217 -8.74 16.94 -3.21
CA PHE A 217 -7.56 17.48 -2.54
C PHE A 217 -6.30 17.04 -3.26
N LEU A 218 -5.28 17.89 -3.25
CA LEU A 218 -3.94 17.58 -3.74
C LEU A 218 -2.89 18.17 -2.80
N SER A 219 -2.09 17.32 -2.14
CA SER A 219 -0.86 17.74 -1.48
C SER A 219 0.32 17.68 -2.44
N VAL A 220 1.18 18.70 -2.37
CA VAL A 220 2.42 18.80 -3.13
C VAL A 220 3.58 18.92 -2.16
N THR A 221 4.62 18.12 -2.38
CA THR A 221 5.84 18.08 -1.58
C THR A 221 7.04 18.55 -2.41
N PRO A 222 8.06 19.16 -1.78
CA PRO A 222 9.26 19.58 -2.48
C PRO A 222 10.19 18.40 -2.79
N VAL A 223 10.90 18.53 -3.90
CA VAL A 223 12.07 17.72 -4.28
C VAL A 223 13.24 18.72 -4.33
N TYR A 224 13.79 19.03 -3.16
CA TYR A 224 14.62 20.22 -2.94
C TYR A 224 15.83 20.27 -3.87
N ALA A 225 16.58 19.17 -4.00
CA ALA A 225 17.80 19.15 -4.81
C ALA A 225 17.55 19.26 -6.32
N ARG A 226 16.28 19.25 -6.76
CA ARG A 226 15.85 19.40 -8.16
C ARG A 226 15.03 20.66 -8.40
N ASP A 227 14.90 21.51 -7.39
CA ASP A 227 14.00 22.66 -7.40
C ASP A 227 12.60 22.29 -7.95
N GLY A 228 12.08 21.16 -7.46
CA GLY A 228 10.93 20.49 -8.06
C GLY A 228 9.85 20.13 -7.07
N TRP A 229 8.72 19.67 -7.59
CA TRP A 229 7.53 19.29 -6.84
C TRP A 229 7.08 17.86 -7.15
N PHE A 230 6.69 17.14 -6.10
CA PHE A 230 5.99 15.88 -6.19
C PHE A 230 4.53 16.06 -5.76
N LEU A 231 3.61 15.87 -6.72
CA LEU A 231 2.16 15.88 -6.52
C LEU A 231 1.78 14.54 -5.88
N GLN A 232 1.74 14.52 -4.55
CA GLN A 232 1.74 13.30 -3.74
C GLN A 232 0.33 12.75 -3.52
N ASP A 233 -0.54 13.53 -2.87
CA ASP A 233 -1.80 13.03 -2.32
C ASP A 233 -2.99 13.53 -3.15
N LEU A 234 -3.21 12.92 -4.32
CA LEU A 234 -4.33 13.27 -5.19
C LEU A 234 -5.61 12.50 -4.82
N LEU A 235 -6.50 13.17 -4.10
CA LEU A 235 -7.76 12.63 -3.58
C LEU A 235 -8.96 13.26 -4.31
N ARG A 236 -10.01 12.46 -4.48
CA ARG A 236 -11.27 12.86 -5.14
C ARG A 236 -12.41 12.02 -4.58
N GLU A 237 -13.54 12.65 -4.27
CA GLU A 237 -14.78 11.93 -3.97
C GLU A 237 -15.29 11.16 -5.20
N PRO A 238 -15.87 9.95 -5.04
CA PRO A 238 -16.50 9.24 -6.15
C PRO A 238 -17.58 10.06 -6.86
N THR A 239 -18.31 10.87 -6.09
CA THR A 239 -19.38 11.75 -6.57
C THR A 239 -18.89 13.06 -7.18
N ALA A 240 -17.59 13.38 -7.07
CA ALA A 240 -17.05 14.62 -7.63
C ALA A 240 -17.19 14.65 -9.16
N PRO A 241 -17.45 15.81 -9.77
CA PRO A 241 -17.55 15.92 -11.23
C PRO A 241 -16.30 15.40 -11.95
N ASN A 242 -16.52 14.84 -13.14
CA ASN A 242 -15.40 14.42 -14.00
C ASN A 242 -14.54 15.62 -14.38
N GLY A 243 -13.22 15.44 -14.36
CA GLY A 243 -12.24 16.51 -14.52
C GLY A 243 -11.75 17.15 -13.21
N THR A 244 -12.30 16.78 -12.05
CA THR A 244 -11.85 17.33 -10.74
C THR A 244 -10.37 17.07 -10.48
N ALA A 245 -9.91 15.83 -10.69
CA ALA A 245 -8.51 15.46 -10.47
C ALA A 245 -7.57 16.15 -11.48
N GLU A 246 -8.02 16.28 -12.74
CA GLU A 246 -7.31 17.02 -13.79
C GLU A 246 -7.19 18.51 -13.45
N THR A 247 -8.23 19.11 -12.89
CA THR A 247 -8.23 20.53 -12.50
C THR A 247 -7.29 20.77 -11.31
N LEU A 248 -7.21 19.84 -10.36
CA LEU A 248 -6.22 19.89 -9.27
C LEU A 248 -4.79 19.83 -9.80
N VAL A 249 -4.50 18.90 -10.71
CA VAL A 249 -3.17 18.79 -11.35
C VAL A 249 -2.85 20.03 -12.17
N ASP A 250 -3.80 20.57 -12.94
CA ASP A 250 -3.62 21.81 -13.71
C ASP A 250 -3.29 23.01 -12.80
N ALA A 251 -4.00 23.17 -11.68
CA ALA A 251 -3.72 24.23 -10.71
C ALA A 251 -2.32 24.10 -10.11
N ALA A 252 -1.92 22.89 -9.69
CA ALA A 252 -0.59 22.65 -9.14
C ALA A 252 0.54 22.86 -10.18
N MET A 253 0.34 22.43 -11.43
CA MET A 253 1.32 22.64 -12.51
C MET A 253 1.49 24.13 -12.85
N ARG A 254 0.37 24.88 -12.90
CA ARG A 254 0.42 26.34 -13.10
C ARG A 254 1.12 27.04 -11.95
N ALA A 255 0.84 26.66 -10.71
CA ALA A 255 1.53 27.17 -9.55
C ALA A 255 3.04 26.83 -9.61
N ALA A 256 3.41 25.62 -10.03
CA ALA A 256 4.81 25.22 -10.18
C ALA A 256 5.54 26.12 -11.20
N ALA A 257 4.91 26.36 -12.36
CA ALA A 257 5.45 27.24 -13.40
C ALA A 257 5.62 28.68 -12.91
N LEU A 258 4.61 29.23 -12.23
CA LEU A 258 4.65 30.58 -11.65
C LEU A 258 5.73 30.73 -10.58
N ASN A 259 6.01 29.66 -9.83
CA ASN A 259 7.08 29.63 -8.83
C ASN A 259 8.44 29.25 -9.42
N GLY A 260 8.58 29.19 -10.74
CA GLY A 260 9.85 28.92 -11.43
C GLY A 260 10.40 27.52 -11.25
N ARG A 261 9.58 26.54 -10.82
CA ARG A 261 10.04 25.17 -10.59
C ARG A 261 10.44 24.50 -11.90
N GLN A 262 11.45 23.64 -11.84
CA GLN A 262 12.01 23.01 -13.05
C GLN A 262 11.64 21.55 -13.22
N TYR A 263 11.07 20.95 -12.17
CA TYR A 263 10.75 19.54 -12.14
C TYR A 263 9.41 19.32 -11.45
N VAL A 264 8.51 18.59 -12.10
CA VAL A 264 7.29 18.09 -11.47
C VAL A 264 7.12 16.60 -11.75
N THR A 265 6.59 15.86 -10.79
CA THR A 265 6.19 14.46 -10.98
C THR A 265 4.89 14.11 -10.25
N LEU A 266 4.21 13.07 -10.74
CA LEU A 266 3.08 12.39 -10.08
C LEU A 266 3.52 11.08 -9.42
N GLY A 267 4.84 10.84 -9.32
CA GLY A 267 5.44 9.68 -8.68
C GLY A 267 5.24 8.37 -9.44
N LEU A 268 5.56 7.26 -8.76
CA LEU A 268 5.59 5.91 -9.34
C LEU A 268 4.25 5.48 -9.96
N ALA A 269 4.29 5.02 -11.21
CA ALA A 269 3.32 4.11 -11.81
C ALA A 269 3.89 2.69 -11.68
N PRO A 270 3.45 1.90 -10.68
CA PRO A 270 4.07 0.62 -10.38
C PRO A 270 3.88 -0.35 -11.55
N LEU A 271 4.90 -1.16 -11.80
CA LEU A 271 4.91 -2.20 -12.84
C LEU A 271 4.68 -1.66 -14.27
N ALA A 272 4.92 -0.36 -14.49
CA ALA A 272 5.01 0.28 -15.79
C ALA A 272 6.42 0.12 -16.40
N GLY A 273 6.54 0.24 -17.72
CA GLY A 273 7.86 0.23 -18.37
C GLY A 273 8.55 -1.13 -18.41
N PRO A 274 9.89 -1.18 -18.36
CA PRO A 274 10.70 -2.37 -18.62
C PRO A 274 10.78 -3.33 -17.43
N VAL A 275 9.64 -3.76 -16.88
CA VAL A 275 9.60 -4.71 -15.77
C VAL A 275 9.70 -6.17 -16.24
N ARG A 276 10.33 -7.03 -15.40
CA ARG A 276 10.55 -8.45 -15.71
C ARG A 276 9.24 -9.20 -16.05
N PRO A 277 9.25 -10.25 -16.89
CA PRO A 277 8.03 -10.96 -17.32
C PRO A 277 7.12 -11.43 -16.18
N TRP A 278 7.68 -11.97 -15.11
CA TRP A 278 6.91 -12.46 -13.97
C TRP A 278 6.26 -11.31 -13.16
N LEU A 279 6.88 -10.13 -13.12
CA LEU A 279 6.29 -8.91 -12.54
C LEU A 279 5.13 -8.39 -13.41
N ARG A 280 5.22 -8.52 -14.73
CA ARG A 280 4.09 -8.24 -15.64
C ARG A 280 2.93 -9.19 -15.39
N PHE A 281 3.23 -10.47 -15.13
CA PHE A 281 2.21 -11.44 -14.72
C PHE A 281 1.57 -11.05 -13.38
N ALA A 282 2.38 -10.69 -12.38
CA ALA A 282 1.88 -10.21 -11.08
C ALA A 282 0.98 -8.97 -11.23
N ARG A 283 1.33 -8.03 -12.11
CA ARG A 283 0.49 -6.87 -12.47
C ARG A 283 -0.88 -7.31 -12.99
N SER A 284 -0.90 -8.29 -13.90
CA SER A 284 -2.13 -8.83 -14.48
C SER A 284 -2.99 -9.54 -13.43
N ALA A 285 -2.37 -10.40 -12.62
CA ALA A 285 -3.03 -11.14 -11.55
C ALA A 285 -3.54 -10.23 -10.42
N GLY A 286 -2.83 -9.14 -10.12
CA GLY A 286 -3.19 -8.15 -9.09
C GLY A 286 -4.24 -7.12 -9.53
N ARG A 287 -4.65 -7.10 -10.80
CA ARG A 287 -5.62 -6.14 -11.35
C ARG A 287 -6.96 -6.05 -10.57
N PRO A 288 -7.52 -7.15 -10.02
CA PRO A 288 -8.72 -7.07 -9.18
C PRO A 288 -8.52 -6.26 -7.90
N LEU A 289 -7.29 -6.15 -7.41
CA LEU A 289 -6.91 -5.46 -6.18
C LEU A 289 -6.48 -4.01 -6.44
N PHE A 290 -5.69 -3.77 -7.49
CA PHE A 290 -5.21 -2.44 -7.85
C PHE A 290 -5.13 -2.24 -9.37
N ASP A 291 -5.62 -1.10 -9.84
CA ASP A 291 -5.64 -0.76 -11.27
C ASP A 291 -4.35 -0.02 -11.69
N PHE A 292 -3.27 -0.79 -11.81
CA PHE A 292 -1.95 -0.26 -12.21
C PHE A 292 -1.99 0.40 -13.60
N GLU A 293 -2.71 -0.19 -14.55
CA GLU A 293 -2.79 0.31 -15.93
C GLU A 293 -3.63 1.59 -16.03
N GLY A 294 -4.75 1.64 -15.30
CA GLY A 294 -5.56 2.86 -15.18
C GLY A 294 -4.78 4.01 -14.55
N LEU A 295 -3.98 3.73 -13.52
CA LEU A 295 -3.11 4.74 -12.90
C LEU A 295 -2.04 5.26 -13.88
N ARG A 296 -1.39 4.37 -14.62
CA ARG A 296 -0.41 4.76 -15.65
C ARG A 296 -1.08 5.59 -16.75
N SER A 297 -2.24 5.16 -17.23
CA SER A 297 -3.02 5.86 -18.26
C SER A 297 -3.49 7.24 -17.80
N PHE A 298 -3.92 7.35 -16.54
CA PHE A 298 -4.27 8.62 -15.91
C PHE A 298 -3.07 9.59 -15.92
N LYS A 299 -1.87 9.11 -15.61
CA LYS A 299 -0.65 9.93 -15.64
C LYS A 299 -0.24 10.30 -17.06
N ALA A 300 -0.33 9.36 -18.00
CA ALA A 300 0.06 9.54 -19.40
C ALA A 300 -0.78 10.61 -20.13
N LYS A 301 -2.04 10.82 -19.75
CA LYS A 301 -2.92 11.83 -20.40
C LYS A 301 -2.40 13.26 -20.26
N PHE A 302 -1.55 13.51 -19.26
CA PHE A 302 -0.88 14.79 -19.03
C PHE A 302 0.42 14.94 -19.85
N ARG A 303 0.70 14.03 -20.79
CA ARG A 303 1.81 14.11 -21.76
C ARG A 303 3.16 14.51 -21.12
N PRO A 304 3.72 13.65 -20.25
CA PRO A 304 5.02 13.93 -19.64
C PRO A 304 6.13 14.11 -20.67
N ASP A 305 7.14 14.92 -20.32
CA ASP A 305 8.35 15.10 -21.11
C ASP A 305 9.15 13.80 -21.18
N ALA A 306 9.17 13.04 -20.09
CA ALA A 306 9.82 11.73 -20.02
C ALA A 306 9.17 10.80 -18.98
N TRP A 307 9.49 9.52 -19.11
CA TRP A 307 9.24 8.51 -18.09
C TRP A 307 10.59 8.07 -17.50
N VAL A 308 10.77 8.25 -16.20
CA VAL A 308 11.98 7.85 -15.48
C VAL A 308 11.72 6.51 -14.81
N THR A 309 12.54 5.51 -15.11
CA THR A 309 12.44 4.19 -14.46
C THR A 309 12.88 4.29 -13.00
N LEU A 310 12.10 3.66 -12.13
CA LEU A 310 12.39 3.50 -10.72
C LEU A 310 12.74 2.05 -10.41
N TYR A 311 13.67 1.87 -9.49
CA TYR A 311 14.26 0.58 -9.17
C TYR A 311 14.08 0.24 -7.69
N LEU A 312 13.98 -1.06 -7.43
CA LEU A 312 14.31 -1.66 -6.15
C LEU A 312 15.79 -2.06 -6.22
N SER A 313 16.62 -1.37 -5.46
CA SER A 313 18.05 -1.63 -5.42
C SER A 313 18.41 -2.50 -4.23
N HIS A 314 19.26 -3.52 -4.45
CA HIS A 314 19.69 -4.44 -3.40
C HIS A 314 21.17 -4.83 -3.55
N PRO A 315 21.84 -5.24 -2.47
CA PRO A 315 23.20 -5.76 -2.53
C PRO A 315 23.31 -6.96 -3.48
N LYS A 316 24.46 -7.11 -4.15
CA LYS A 316 24.71 -8.19 -5.13
C LYS A 316 24.69 -9.59 -4.52
N ASP A 317 25.03 -9.70 -3.23
CA ASP A 317 25.03 -10.96 -2.49
C ASP A 317 23.64 -11.34 -1.95
N GLU A 318 22.65 -10.45 -2.06
CA GLU A 318 21.28 -10.69 -1.65
C GLU A 318 20.40 -11.05 -2.87
N PRO A 319 19.72 -12.21 -2.87
CA PRO A 319 18.84 -12.57 -3.99
C PRO A 319 17.66 -11.61 -4.15
N ALA A 320 17.41 -11.15 -5.38
CA ALA A 320 16.30 -10.24 -5.72
C ALA A 320 14.91 -10.63 -5.16
N PRO A 321 14.51 -11.93 -5.09
CA PRO A 321 13.23 -12.29 -4.47
C PRO A 321 13.08 -11.86 -3.02
N TRP A 322 14.17 -11.81 -2.24
CA TRP A 322 14.14 -11.36 -0.85
C TRP A 322 13.88 -9.86 -0.76
N ALA A 323 14.57 -9.05 -1.58
CA ALA A 323 14.32 -7.60 -1.63
C ALA A 323 12.85 -7.29 -1.93
N ILE A 324 12.22 -8.08 -2.82
CA ILE A 324 10.79 -7.93 -3.14
C ILE A 324 9.91 -8.33 -1.97
N TYR A 325 10.21 -9.46 -1.32
CA TYR A 325 9.49 -9.90 -0.12
C TYR A 325 9.57 -8.84 0.99
N ASP A 326 10.75 -8.28 1.22
CA ASP A 326 11.00 -7.26 2.23
C ASP A 326 10.27 -5.95 1.89
N ALA A 327 10.31 -5.51 0.63
CA ALA A 327 9.52 -4.36 0.16
C ALA A 327 8.01 -4.57 0.37
N LEU A 328 7.48 -5.75 0.01
CA LEU A 328 6.06 -6.08 0.24
C LEU A 328 5.71 -6.07 1.73
N ARG A 329 6.61 -6.55 2.61
CA ARG A 329 6.44 -6.47 4.06
C ARG A 329 6.42 -5.03 4.57
N ALA A 330 7.26 -4.16 4.03
CA ALA A 330 7.26 -2.73 4.35
C ALA A 330 5.90 -2.09 4.01
N PHE A 331 5.36 -2.36 2.81
CA PHE A 331 4.00 -1.91 2.44
C PHE A 331 2.90 -2.47 3.34
N ALA A 332 3.03 -3.72 3.78
CA ALA A 332 2.07 -4.38 4.66
C ALA A 332 2.13 -3.91 6.12
N ARG A 333 3.13 -3.09 6.50
CA ARG A 333 3.40 -2.67 7.89
C ARG A 333 3.46 -3.86 8.86
N GLY A 334 4.21 -4.90 8.47
CA GLY A 334 4.41 -6.12 9.26
C GLY A 334 3.98 -7.38 8.53
N SER A 335 2.95 -8.06 9.04
CA SER A 335 2.56 -9.39 8.53
C SER A 335 1.78 -9.33 7.21
N LEU A 336 2.37 -9.90 6.15
CA LEU A 336 1.70 -10.12 4.86
C LEU A 336 0.42 -10.96 4.98
N LEU A 337 0.37 -11.92 5.91
CA LEU A 337 -0.82 -12.73 6.16
C LEU A 337 -1.97 -11.87 6.69
N LYS A 338 -1.68 -11.00 7.66
CA LYS A 338 -2.67 -10.05 8.21
C LYS A 338 -3.15 -9.09 7.12
N PHE A 339 -2.22 -8.55 6.32
CA PHE A 339 -2.55 -7.67 5.19
C PHE A 339 -3.44 -8.37 4.15
N GLY A 340 -3.11 -9.61 3.78
CA GLY A 340 -3.88 -10.44 2.86
C GLY A 340 -5.28 -10.72 3.40
N LEU A 341 -5.40 -11.10 4.67
CA LEU A 341 -6.69 -11.37 5.33
C LEU A 341 -7.58 -10.13 5.37
N VAL A 342 -7.04 -8.96 5.75
CA VAL A 342 -7.78 -7.69 5.76
C VAL A 342 -8.19 -7.28 4.35
N THR A 343 -7.32 -7.49 3.36
CA THR A 343 -7.63 -7.23 1.94
C THR A 343 -8.76 -8.13 1.45
N LEU A 344 -8.75 -9.41 1.84
CA LEU A 344 -9.80 -10.36 1.49
C LEU A 344 -11.14 -9.97 2.13
N LEU A 345 -11.13 -9.54 3.39
CA LEU A 345 -12.30 -9.04 4.11
C LEU A 345 -12.92 -7.78 3.48
N ARG A 346 -12.10 -6.90 2.91
CA ARG A 346 -12.58 -5.72 2.16
C ARG A 346 -13.22 -6.07 0.82
N ARG A 347 -13.14 -7.34 0.36
CA ARG A 347 -13.66 -7.78 -0.94
C ARG A 347 -14.52 -9.04 -0.79
N PRO A 348 -15.80 -8.89 -0.39
CA PRO A 348 -16.71 -10.00 -0.17
C PRO A 348 -16.79 -10.96 -1.37
N ARG A 349 -16.76 -10.44 -2.61
CA ARG A 349 -16.75 -11.27 -3.83
C ARG A 349 -15.45 -12.03 -4.08
N LEU A 350 -14.29 -11.45 -3.77
CA LEU A 350 -13.02 -12.17 -3.90
C LEU A 350 -12.91 -13.26 -2.84
N PHE A 351 -13.36 -12.95 -1.63
CA PHE A 351 -13.48 -13.92 -0.55
C PHE A 351 -14.39 -15.09 -0.95
N VAL A 352 -15.60 -14.82 -1.43
CA VAL A 352 -16.53 -15.87 -1.88
C VAL A 352 -15.93 -16.69 -3.02
N ARG A 353 -15.23 -16.07 -3.98
CA ARG A 353 -14.52 -16.82 -5.05
C ARG A 353 -13.48 -17.77 -4.49
N ALA A 354 -12.63 -17.28 -3.58
CA ALA A 354 -11.59 -18.10 -2.96
C ALA A 354 -12.21 -19.25 -2.16
N LEU A 355 -13.26 -18.96 -1.38
CA LEU A 355 -14.01 -19.97 -0.63
C LEU A 355 -14.61 -21.03 -1.54
N THR A 356 -15.29 -20.63 -2.62
CA THR A 356 -15.84 -21.58 -3.61
C THR A 356 -14.73 -22.43 -4.26
N ALA A 357 -13.62 -21.80 -4.65
CA ALA A 357 -12.51 -22.51 -5.30
C ALA A 357 -11.82 -23.53 -4.38
N LEU A 358 -11.80 -23.27 -3.06
CA LEU A 358 -11.29 -24.22 -2.05
C LEU A 358 -12.33 -25.29 -1.68
N LEU A 359 -13.61 -24.93 -1.67
CA LEU A 359 -14.70 -25.85 -1.30
C LEU A 359 -14.89 -26.94 -2.35
N VAL A 360 -14.83 -26.63 -3.65
CA VAL A 360 -15.01 -27.63 -4.73
C VAL A 360 -14.08 -28.86 -4.59
N PRO A 361 -12.74 -28.71 -4.52
CA PRO A 361 -11.86 -29.88 -4.37
C PRO A 361 -12.04 -30.56 -3.01
N TRP A 362 -12.37 -29.82 -1.95
CA TRP A 362 -12.68 -30.42 -0.64
C TRP A 362 -13.90 -31.34 -0.70
N THR A 363 -14.99 -30.88 -1.32
CA THR A 363 -16.21 -31.67 -1.50
C THR A 363 -15.96 -32.92 -2.35
N VAL A 364 -15.10 -32.82 -3.37
CA VAL A 364 -14.68 -33.99 -4.16
C VAL A 364 -13.92 -34.98 -3.29
N LEU A 365 -12.95 -34.54 -2.49
CA LEU A 365 -12.22 -35.41 -1.55
C LEU A 365 -13.15 -36.06 -0.53
N LEU A 366 -14.14 -35.31 -0.03
CA LEU A 366 -15.14 -35.79 0.93
C LEU A 366 -16.05 -36.87 0.30
N ALA A 367 -16.31 -36.82 -1.00
CA ALA A 367 -17.08 -37.82 -1.73
C ALA A 367 -16.32 -39.12 -2.04
N LEU A 368 -15.00 -39.17 -1.87
CA LEU A 368 -14.21 -40.37 -2.17
C LEU A 368 -14.45 -41.49 -1.13
N PRO A 369 -14.40 -42.78 -1.52
CA PRO A 369 -14.57 -43.88 -0.58
C PRO A 369 -13.56 -43.88 0.57
N MET A 370 -12.35 -43.35 0.33
CA MET A 370 -11.30 -43.26 1.33
C MET A 370 -11.66 -42.35 2.52
N SER A 371 -12.59 -41.41 2.37
CA SER A 371 -13.00 -40.52 3.47
C SER A 371 -14.07 -41.13 4.39
N ALA A 372 -14.65 -42.28 4.01
CA ALA A 372 -15.76 -42.90 4.74
C ALA A 372 -15.44 -43.21 6.22
N HIS A 373 -14.18 -43.45 6.55
CA HIS A 373 -13.74 -43.71 7.93
C HIS A 373 -13.89 -42.50 8.87
N TRP A 374 -14.05 -41.29 8.33
CA TRP A 374 -14.32 -40.05 9.09
C TRP A 374 -15.80 -39.83 9.41
N PHE A 375 -16.69 -40.71 8.94
CA PHE A 375 -18.13 -40.56 9.11
C PHE A 375 -18.73 -41.75 9.87
N PRO A 376 -19.72 -41.51 10.75
CA PRO A 376 -20.42 -42.58 11.46
C PRO A 376 -21.15 -43.56 10.53
N SER A 377 -21.59 -43.10 9.36
CA SER A 377 -22.22 -43.92 8.33
C SER A 377 -22.07 -43.30 6.94
N PRO A 378 -22.23 -44.08 5.86
CA PRO A 378 -22.24 -43.56 4.49
C PRO A 378 -23.33 -42.51 4.25
N TRP A 379 -24.47 -42.61 4.94
CA TRP A 379 -25.54 -41.61 4.85
C TRP A 379 -25.13 -40.25 5.39
N VAL A 380 -24.34 -40.21 6.47
CA VAL A 380 -23.81 -38.95 7.01
C VAL A 380 -22.80 -38.34 6.03
N GLN A 381 -21.93 -39.16 5.43
CA GLN A 381 -21.01 -38.70 4.39
C GLN A 381 -21.75 -38.11 3.19
N HIS A 382 -22.77 -38.81 2.65
CA HIS A 382 -23.58 -38.30 1.55
C HIS A 382 -24.32 -37.01 1.92
N GLY A 383 -24.83 -36.91 3.14
CA GLY A 383 -25.47 -35.69 3.64
C GLY A 383 -24.52 -34.48 3.59
N TRP A 384 -23.26 -34.67 4.01
CA TRP A 384 -22.23 -33.63 3.93
C TRP A 384 -21.87 -33.24 2.50
N VAL A 385 -21.73 -34.22 1.59
CA VAL A 385 -21.48 -33.92 0.16
C VAL A 385 -22.64 -33.09 -0.44
N VAL A 386 -23.88 -33.46 -0.15
CA VAL A 386 -25.06 -32.73 -0.65
C VAL A 386 -25.12 -31.31 -0.08
N PHE A 387 -24.84 -31.14 1.21
CA PHE A 387 -24.75 -29.83 1.85
C PHE A 387 -23.70 -28.95 1.17
N ASP A 388 -22.49 -29.47 0.99
CA ASP A 388 -21.38 -28.78 0.33
C ASP A 388 -21.71 -28.36 -1.11
N VAL A 389 -22.33 -29.25 -1.90
CA VAL A 389 -22.78 -28.94 -3.26
C VAL A 389 -23.81 -27.81 -3.25
N GLY A 390 -24.74 -27.83 -2.29
CA GLY A 390 -25.70 -26.74 -2.07
C GLY A 390 -25.02 -25.42 -1.70
N LEU A 391 -24.01 -25.48 -0.83
CA LEU A 391 -23.21 -24.32 -0.42
C LEU A 391 -22.42 -23.76 -1.61
N ILE A 392 -21.76 -24.61 -2.42
CA ILE A 392 -21.07 -24.22 -3.66
C ILE A 392 -22.05 -23.51 -4.63
N ALA A 393 -23.22 -24.10 -4.87
CA ALA A 393 -24.23 -23.50 -5.74
C ALA A 393 -24.70 -22.13 -5.21
N GLY A 394 -24.94 -22.02 -3.90
CA GLY A 394 -25.29 -20.77 -3.24
C GLY A 394 -24.20 -19.70 -3.39
N LEU A 395 -22.94 -20.06 -3.17
CA LEU A 395 -21.80 -19.15 -3.34
C LEU A 395 -21.65 -18.72 -4.80
N LEU A 396 -21.80 -19.62 -5.78
CA LEU A 396 -21.79 -19.27 -7.22
C LEU A 396 -22.91 -18.31 -7.60
N LEU A 397 -24.12 -18.50 -7.07
CA LEU A 397 -25.23 -17.56 -7.26
C LEU A 397 -24.90 -16.18 -6.67
N LEU A 398 -24.28 -16.15 -5.48
CA LEU A 398 -23.84 -14.92 -4.83
C LEU A 398 -22.75 -14.20 -5.63
N LEU A 399 -21.86 -14.94 -6.30
CA LEU A 399 -20.87 -14.39 -7.22
C LEU A 399 -21.46 -13.82 -8.50
N ARG A 400 -22.53 -14.42 -9.00
CA ARG A 400 -23.25 -13.94 -10.20
C ARG A 400 -24.05 -12.68 -9.91
N ARG A 401 -24.78 -12.65 -8.79
CA ARG A 401 -25.54 -11.49 -8.34
C ARG A 401 -25.55 -11.45 -6.82
N TRP A 402 -24.88 -10.44 -6.26
CA TRP A 402 -24.81 -10.28 -4.82
C TRP A 402 -26.20 -9.98 -4.24
N ARG A 403 -26.63 -10.76 -3.25
CA ARG A 403 -27.91 -10.60 -2.53
C ARG A 403 -27.65 -10.76 -1.05
N ASP A 404 -27.88 -9.70 -0.27
CA ASP A 404 -27.58 -9.69 1.17
C ASP A 404 -28.34 -10.78 1.95
N GLY A 405 -29.59 -11.06 1.56
CA GLY A 405 -30.37 -12.16 2.14
C GLY A 405 -29.75 -13.54 1.89
N LEU A 406 -29.23 -13.78 0.68
CA LEU A 406 -28.55 -15.03 0.33
C LEU A 406 -27.21 -15.15 1.08
N ALA A 407 -26.42 -14.08 1.14
CA ALA A 407 -25.17 -14.06 1.92
C ALA A 407 -25.41 -14.36 3.40
N THR A 408 -26.49 -13.80 3.98
CA THR A 408 -26.88 -14.05 5.38
C THR A 408 -27.29 -15.51 5.60
N LEU A 409 -28.08 -16.07 4.68
CA LEU A 409 -28.48 -17.46 4.73
C LEU A 409 -27.26 -18.39 4.67
N LEU A 410 -26.38 -18.18 3.68
CA LEU A 410 -25.16 -18.97 3.52
C LEU A 410 -24.26 -18.84 4.74
N GLY A 411 -24.06 -17.62 5.27
CA GLY A 411 -23.28 -17.41 6.50
C GLY A 411 -23.81 -18.20 7.69
N ARG A 412 -25.13 -18.21 7.91
CA ARG A 412 -25.79 -19.00 8.97
C ARG A 412 -25.66 -20.51 8.74
N LEU A 413 -25.82 -20.97 7.50
CA LEU A 413 -25.63 -22.38 7.15
C LEU A 413 -24.20 -22.82 7.41
N THR A 414 -23.20 -22.01 7.04
CA THR A 414 -21.79 -22.29 7.34
C THR A 414 -21.49 -22.23 8.85
N THR A 415 -22.19 -21.39 9.62
CA THR A 415 -22.09 -21.43 11.09
C THR A 415 -22.63 -22.75 11.65
N ALA A 416 -23.79 -23.19 11.18
CA ALA A 416 -24.40 -24.44 11.62
C ALA A 416 -23.51 -25.64 11.27
N ASP A 417 -22.93 -25.64 10.07
CA ASP A 417 -21.89 -26.59 9.66
C ASP A 417 -20.70 -26.57 10.61
N ALA A 418 -20.10 -25.41 10.91
CA ALA A 418 -18.97 -25.32 11.84
C ALA A 418 -19.29 -25.95 13.22
N CYS A 419 -20.48 -25.72 13.75
CA CYS A 419 -20.93 -26.33 15.01
C CYS A 419 -21.11 -27.85 14.90
N LEU A 420 -21.76 -28.33 13.84
CA LEU A 420 -21.99 -29.76 13.61
C LEU A 420 -20.67 -30.51 13.39
N THR A 421 -19.76 -29.93 12.60
CA THR A 421 -18.43 -30.46 12.34
C THR A 421 -17.58 -30.51 13.61
N LEU A 422 -17.68 -29.52 14.51
CA LEU A 422 -17.05 -29.56 15.82
C LEU A 422 -17.60 -30.70 16.69
N VAL A 423 -18.92 -30.89 16.73
CA VAL A 423 -19.55 -31.99 17.47
C VAL A 423 -19.10 -33.34 16.92
N GLN A 424 -19.11 -33.53 15.60
CA GLN A 424 -18.62 -34.76 14.96
C GLN A 424 -17.13 -35.00 15.23
N ALA A 425 -16.32 -33.93 15.18
CA ALA A 425 -14.89 -33.99 15.48
C ALA A 425 -14.64 -34.52 16.90
N LEU A 426 -15.34 -33.97 17.90
CA LEU A 426 -15.18 -34.36 19.30
C LEU A 426 -15.80 -35.73 19.61
N ALA A 427 -16.99 -36.01 19.10
CA ALA A 427 -17.74 -37.21 19.44
C ALA A 427 -17.30 -38.46 18.66
N PHE A 428 -16.77 -38.31 17.45
CA PHE A 428 -16.48 -39.44 16.56
C PHE A 428 -15.03 -39.48 16.07
N ASN A 429 -14.50 -38.37 15.54
CA ASN A 429 -13.19 -38.35 14.88
C ASN A 429 -12.02 -38.39 15.87
N ALA A 430 -12.11 -37.68 17.00
CA ALA A 430 -11.05 -37.59 18.00
C ALA A 430 -10.67 -38.97 18.56
N ALA A 431 -11.66 -39.84 18.78
CA ALA A 431 -11.44 -41.21 19.26
C ALA A 431 -10.79 -42.14 18.22
N ARG A 432 -10.72 -41.72 16.95
CA ARG A 432 -10.22 -42.51 15.82
C ARG A 432 -8.92 -41.96 15.20
N ALA A 433 -8.45 -40.81 15.67
CA ALA A 433 -7.20 -40.21 15.20
C ALA A 433 -6.00 -41.07 15.66
N ARG A 434 -5.21 -41.56 14.71
CA ARG A 434 -4.07 -42.47 14.95
C ARG A 434 -2.72 -41.77 14.85
N GLY A 435 -2.69 -40.50 14.43
CA GLY A 435 -1.44 -39.76 14.26
C GLY A 435 -1.62 -38.26 14.03
N PRO A 436 -0.52 -37.52 13.89
CA PRO A 436 -0.54 -36.05 13.71
C PRO A 436 -1.23 -35.62 12.41
N TRP A 437 -1.22 -36.46 11.37
CA TRP A 437 -1.91 -36.20 10.12
C TRP A 437 -3.44 -36.18 10.28
N ASP A 438 -3.98 -37.15 11.01
CA ASP A 438 -5.41 -37.27 11.33
C ASP A 438 -5.91 -36.05 12.10
N TRP A 439 -5.13 -35.61 13.10
CA TRP A 439 -5.43 -34.38 13.84
C TRP A 439 -5.40 -33.14 12.95
N SER A 440 -4.48 -33.07 11.98
CA SER A 440 -4.43 -31.95 11.04
C SER A 440 -5.70 -31.85 10.18
N ILE A 441 -6.23 -32.99 9.73
CA ILE A 441 -7.49 -33.05 8.97
C ILE A 441 -8.67 -32.62 9.84
N ILE A 442 -8.78 -33.14 11.07
CA ILE A 442 -9.85 -32.78 12.01
C ILE A 442 -9.83 -31.28 12.34
N ILE A 443 -8.64 -30.73 12.60
CA ILE A 443 -8.47 -29.32 12.90
C ILE A 443 -8.86 -28.48 11.68
N ALA A 444 -8.41 -28.86 10.48
CA ALA A 444 -8.77 -28.17 9.25
C ALA A 444 -10.27 -28.19 8.98
N SER A 445 -10.94 -29.34 9.20
CA SER A 445 -12.39 -29.47 8.97
C SER A 445 -13.21 -28.62 9.94
N VAL A 446 -12.73 -28.34 11.15
CA VAL A 446 -13.42 -27.46 12.10
C VAL A 446 -13.09 -25.98 11.82
N LEU A 447 -11.81 -25.66 11.59
CA LEU A 447 -11.37 -24.28 11.40
C LEU A 447 -11.86 -23.67 10.09
N ALA A 448 -11.94 -24.44 9.01
CA ALA A 448 -12.30 -23.91 7.70
C ALA A 448 -13.75 -23.36 7.66
N PRO A 449 -14.79 -24.11 8.08
CA PRO A 449 -16.17 -23.58 8.17
C PRO A 449 -16.32 -22.45 9.19
N ALA A 450 -15.67 -22.54 10.35
CA ALA A 450 -15.72 -21.49 11.37
C ALA A 450 -15.14 -20.16 10.85
N THR A 451 -14.00 -20.24 10.17
CA THR A 451 -13.36 -19.07 9.53
C THR A 451 -14.24 -18.56 8.40
N ALA A 452 -14.76 -19.43 7.54
CA ALA A 452 -15.62 -19.06 6.43
C ALA A 452 -16.89 -18.35 6.89
N SER A 453 -17.54 -18.88 7.93
CA SER A 453 -18.73 -18.29 8.56
C SER A 453 -18.45 -16.89 9.12
N ALA A 454 -17.41 -16.75 9.95
CA ALA A 454 -17.04 -15.48 10.53
C ALA A 454 -16.74 -14.41 9.46
N MET A 455 -16.07 -14.81 8.37
CA MET A 455 -15.76 -13.92 7.26
C MET A 455 -16.98 -13.58 6.39
N LEU A 456 -17.87 -14.54 6.10
CA LEU A 456 -19.12 -14.28 5.37
C LEU A 456 -20.00 -13.27 6.12
N LEU A 457 -20.14 -13.45 7.44
CA LEU A 457 -20.92 -12.56 8.30
C LEU A 457 -20.28 -11.17 8.40
N ARG A 458 -18.95 -11.07 8.57
CA ARG A 458 -18.23 -9.79 8.69
C ARG A 458 -18.14 -9.01 7.38
N SER A 459 -18.18 -9.70 6.24
CA SER A 459 -18.19 -9.06 4.91
C SER A 459 -19.43 -8.18 4.67
N ARG A 460 -20.46 -8.29 5.52
CA ARG A 460 -21.66 -7.45 5.55
C ARG A 460 -21.42 -6.04 6.11
N ASP A 461 -20.56 -5.92 7.12
CA ASP A 461 -20.38 -4.69 7.90
C ASP A 461 -19.38 -3.73 7.25
N LEU A 462 -18.51 -4.25 6.38
CA LEU A 462 -17.54 -3.48 5.60
C LEU A 462 -18.16 -2.98 4.30
N ARG A 463 -19.21 -2.15 4.39
CA ARG A 463 -19.71 -1.43 3.21
C ARG A 463 -18.77 -0.27 2.89
N VAL A 464 -18.06 -0.43 1.79
CA VAL A 464 -17.69 0.69 0.93
C VAL A 464 -18.91 0.92 0.02
N PRO A 465 -19.45 2.14 -0.09
CA PRO A 465 -20.49 2.45 -1.07
C PRO A 465 -20.01 2.01 -2.46
N GLU A 466 -20.79 1.19 -3.17
CA GLU A 466 -20.55 1.03 -4.61
C GLU A 466 -20.89 2.37 -5.30
N PRO A 467 -20.12 2.75 -6.34
CA PRO A 467 -20.31 4.02 -7.04
C PRO A 467 -21.66 4.14 -7.75
#